data_AF-A0A7Y3EQE2-F1
#
_entry.id   AF-A0A7Y3EQE2-F1
#
_cell.length_a   1.000
_cell.length_b   1.000
_cell.length_c   1.000
_cell.angle_alpha   90.00
_cell.angle_beta   90.00
_cell.angle_gamma   90.00
#
_symmetry.space_group_name_H-M   'P 1'
#
loop_
_entity.id
_entity.type
_entity.pdbx_description
1 polymer ?
#
loop_
_entity_poly.entity_id
_entity_poly.type
_entity_poly.pdbx_seq_one_letter_code
_entity_poly.pdbx_strand_id
1 'polypeptide(L)'
;MAQSRAEKKFMNMAYGLGASIVIIGALFKIIHFELGPLTGNVMLTIGLVTEAIIFAISAFESVDDDLDWSLVYPELAGGKRKEKEASPKDAESLLSKKLDEMLKDAKIDGELMASLGDSIKNFEGAAKNLSPTVDSINATKKYGEELSLAAAQMESLNNLYKVQLESVNRQASINEEAIENASKLKEQMQSLASNLSSLNGVYGGMLTAMTRN
;
A
#
# COMPACT_ATOMS: atom_id res chain seq x y z
N MET A 1 -1.80 -0.98 45.72
CA MET A 1 -1.19 -0.40 44.49
C MET A 1 -0.56 -1.44 43.55
N ALA A 2 0.08 -2.52 44.03
CA ALA A 2 0.72 -3.52 43.14
C ALA A 2 -0.28 -4.45 42.43
N GLN A 3 -1.37 -4.85 43.09
CA GLN A 3 -2.37 -5.80 42.56
C GLN A 3 -3.13 -5.23 41.34
N SER A 4 -3.59 -3.98 41.42
CA SER A 4 -4.25 -3.26 40.31
C SER A 4 -3.34 -3.10 39.08
N ARG A 5 -2.02 -2.92 39.24
CA ARG A 5 -1.10 -2.81 38.09
C ARG A 5 -0.88 -4.14 37.37
N ALA A 6 -0.84 -5.25 38.11
CA ALA A 6 -0.72 -6.58 37.53
C ALA A 6 -2.01 -6.97 36.79
N GLU A 7 -3.17 -6.65 37.36
CA GLU A 7 -4.49 -6.85 36.77
C GLU A 7 -4.68 -6.07 35.47
N LYS A 8 -4.36 -4.78 35.44
CA LYS A 8 -4.38 -3.95 34.21
C LYS A 8 -3.44 -4.45 33.12
N LYS A 9 -2.23 -4.87 33.50
CA LYS A 9 -1.27 -5.45 32.54
C LYS A 9 -1.80 -6.76 31.96
N PHE A 10 -2.44 -7.58 32.80
CA PHE A 10 -3.08 -8.81 32.35
C PHE A 10 -4.25 -8.52 31.41
N MET A 11 -5.10 -7.52 31.71
CA MET A 11 -6.20 -7.13 30.83
C MET A 11 -5.72 -6.55 29.50
N ASN A 12 -4.74 -5.64 29.50
CA ASN A 12 -4.14 -5.15 28.25
C ASN A 12 -3.53 -6.29 27.40
N MET A 13 -2.91 -7.28 28.04
CA MET A 13 -2.41 -8.47 27.36
C MET A 13 -3.57 -9.34 26.84
N ALA A 14 -4.65 -9.50 27.60
CA ALA A 14 -5.83 -10.26 27.19
C ALA A 14 -6.54 -9.61 26.00
N TYR A 15 -6.74 -8.30 25.99
CA TYR A 15 -7.28 -7.56 24.82
C TYR A 15 -6.38 -7.73 23.60
N GLY A 16 -5.06 -7.60 23.76
CA GLY A 16 -4.11 -7.78 22.66
C GLY A 16 -4.13 -9.21 22.09
N LEU A 17 -4.20 -10.22 22.96
CA LEU A 17 -4.27 -11.62 22.55
C LEU A 17 -5.61 -11.96 21.91
N GLY A 18 -6.74 -11.50 22.47
CA GLY A 18 -8.08 -11.67 21.88
C GLY A 18 -8.18 -11.09 20.48
N ALA A 19 -7.77 -9.83 20.31
CA ALA A 19 -7.75 -9.15 19.02
C ALA A 19 -6.89 -9.90 17.99
N SER A 20 -5.74 -10.44 18.41
CA SER A 20 -4.86 -11.21 17.51
C SER A 20 -5.54 -12.48 16.98
N ILE A 21 -6.28 -13.21 17.83
CA ILE A 21 -7.01 -14.44 17.44
C ILE A 21 -8.14 -14.10 16.47
N VAL A 22 -8.87 -13.00 16.69
CA VAL A 22 -9.91 -12.51 15.79
C VAL A 22 -9.35 -12.16 14.42
N ILE A 23 -8.23 -11.43 14.36
CA ILE A 23 -7.58 -11.03 13.11
C ILE A 23 -7.11 -12.26 12.32
N ILE A 24 -6.55 -13.27 12.99
CA ILE A 24 -6.14 -14.53 12.35
C ILE A 24 -7.36 -15.30 11.82
N GLY A 25 -8.46 -15.34 12.57
CA GLY A 25 -9.71 -15.96 12.11
C GLY A 25 -10.32 -15.25 10.91
N ALA A 26 -10.33 -13.91 10.91
CA ALA A 26 -10.78 -13.11 9.78
C ALA A 26 -9.89 -13.32 8.55
N LEU A 27 -8.57 -13.38 8.75
CA LEU A 27 -7.62 -13.71 7.68
C LEU A 27 -7.97 -15.05 7.06
N PHE A 28 -8.06 -16.13 7.85
CA PHE A 28 -8.37 -17.48 7.36
C PHE A 28 -9.70 -17.53 6.60
N LYS A 29 -10.70 -16.76 7.05
CA LYS A 29 -11.99 -16.64 6.37
C LYS A 29 -11.88 -15.96 5.00
N ILE A 30 -11.05 -14.91 4.86
CA ILE A 30 -10.86 -14.18 3.60
C ILE A 30 -10.04 -14.99 2.60
N ILE A 31 -8.94 -15.61 3.06
CA ILE A 31 -8.05 -16.38 2.19
C ILE A 31 -8.57 -17.81 1.90
N HIS A 32 -9.76 -18.15 2.42
CA HIS A 32 -10.36 -19.49 2.30
C HIS A 32 -9.40 -20.61 2.68
N PHE A 33 -8.63 -20.39 3.75
CA PHE A 33 -7.62 -21.33 4.21
C PHE A 33 -8.25 -22.44 5.05
N GLU A 34 -7.94 -23.68 4.70
CA GLU A 34 -8.46 -24.87 5.36
C GLU A 34 -7.29 -25.75 5.79
N LEU A 35 -7.07 -25.86 7.11
CA LEU A 35 -6.05 -26.72 7.70
C LEU A 35 -6.74 -27.86 8.44
N GLY A 36 -7.12 -28.91 7.71
CA GLY A 36 -7.83 -30.07 8.26
C GLY A 36 -9.19 -29.68 8.88
N PRO A 37 -9.46 -29.97 10.17
CA PRO A 37 -10.72 -29.62 10.81
C PRO A 37 -10.88 -28.11 11.09
N LEU A 38 -9.82 -27.31 10.93
CA LEU A 38 -9.83 -25.87 11.16
C LEU A 38 -10.09 -25.14 9.84
N THR A 39 -11.37 -24.83 9.61
CA THR A 39 -11.78 -23.94 8.50
C THR A 39 -11.81 -22.48 8.96
N GLY A 40 -11.74 -21.54 8.02
CA GLY A 40 -11.85 -20.11 8.32
C GLY A 40 -13.12 -19.72 9.09
N ASN A 41 -14.22 -20.46 8.93
CA ASN A 41 -15.42 -20.29 9.76
C ASN A 41 -15.17 -20.64 11.21
N VAL A 42 -14.58 -21.81 11.47
CA VAL A 42 -14.32 -22.30 12.83
C VAL A 42 -13.35 -21.36 13.54
N MET A 43 -12.26 -20.97 12.88
CA MET A 43 -11.28 -20.05 13.46
C MET A 43 -11.88 -18.66 13.74
N LEU A 44 -12.73 -18.14 12.84
CA LEU A 44 -13.41 -16.87 13.05
C LEU A 44 -14.42 -16.93 14.21
N THR A 45 -15.19 -18.02 14.32
CA THR A 45 -16.11 -18.21 15.45
C THR A 45 -15.37 -18.26 16.77
N ILE A 46 -14.23 -18.97 16.85
CA ILE A 46 -13.40 -19.00 18.06
C ILE A 46 -12.89 -17.60 18.42
N GLY A 47 -12.40 -16.84 17.44
CA GLY A 47 -11.97 -15.46 17.66
C GLY A 47 -13.08 -14.57 18.21
N LEU A 48 -14.25 -14.56 17.56
CA LEU A 48 -15.38 -13.73 17.98
C LEU A 48 -15.92 -14.10 19.37
N VAL A 49 -15.95 -15.40 19.71
CA VAL A 49 -16.35 -15.85 21.06
C VAL A 49 -15.31 -15.42 22.11
N THR A 50 -14.03 -15.50 21.78
CA THR A 50 -12.94 -15.04 22.66
C THR A 50 -13.08 -13.55 22.95
N GLU A 51 -13.35 -12.74 21.92
CA GLU A 51 -13.55 -11.29 22.06
C GLU A 51 -14.81 -10.95 22.87
N ALA A 52 -15.91 -11.68 22.67
CA ALA A 52 -17.12 -11.50 23.44
C ALA A 52 -16.92 -11.76 24.95
N ILE A 53 -16.11 -12.76 25.30
CA ILE A 53 -15.76 -13.06 26.70
C ILE A 53 -14.89 -11.95 27.29
N ILE A 54 -13.90 -11.47 26.55
CA ILE A 54 -13.02 -10.38 26.98
C ILE A 54 -13.83 -9.10 27.22
N PHE A 55 -14.74 -8.75 26.31
CA PHE A 55 -15.64 -7.59 26.50
C PHE A 55 -16.59 -7.76 27.68
N ALA A 56 -17.12 -8.96 27.92
CA ALA A 56 -17.96 -9.21 29.07
C ALA A 56 -17.21 -9.01 30.39
N ILE A 57 -15.94 -9.44 30.46
CA ILE A 57 -15.09 -9.25 31.64
C ILE A 57 -14.68 -7.78 31.80
N SER A 58 -14.37 -7.10 30.70
CA SER A 58 -14.06 -5.65 30.64
C SER A 58 -15.14 -4.79 31.30
N ALA A 59 -16.42 -5.14 31.11
CA ALA A 59 -17.54 -4.39 31.67
C ALA A 59 -17.59 -4.38 33.21
N PHE A 60 -16.89 -5.31 33.88
CA PHE A 60 -16.75 -5.35 35.33
C PHE A 60 -15.48 -4.68 35.85
N GLU A 61 -14.64 -4.13 34.96
CA GLU A 61 -13.46 -3.36 35.33
C GLU A 61 -13.89 -1.96 35.77
N SER A 62 -13.38 -1.52 36.93
CA SER A 62 -13.60 -0.16 37.41
C SER A 62 -12.94 0.83 36.45
N VAL A 63 -13.70 1.83 35.99
CA VAL A 63 -13.14 2.98 35.25
C VAL A 63 -12.06 3.60 36.15
N ASP A 64 -10.82 3.58 35.68
CA ASP A 64 -9.71 4.13 36.45
C ASP A 64 -9.93 5.61 36.74
N ASP A 65 -9.64 6.01 37.99
CA ASP A 65 -9.43 7.42 38.30
C ASP A 65 -8.23 7.90 37.48
N ASP A 66 -8.47 8.86 36.58
CA ASP A 66 -7.44 9.51 35.78
C ASP A 66 -6.29 9.98 36.67
N LEU A 67 -5.06 9.95 36.13
CA LEU A 67 -3.88 10.48 36.81
C LEU A 67 -4.21 11.86 37.39
N ASP A 68 -3.90 12.07 38.67
CA ASP A 68 -4.14 13.34 39.33
C ASP A 68 -3.14 14.40 38.82
N TRP A 69 -3.46 14.99 37.66
CA TRP A 69 -2.68 16.03 37.00
C TRP A 69 -2.55 17.30 37.87
N SER A 70 -3.31 17.40 38.97
CA SER A 70 -3.21 18.48 39.95
C SER A 70 -1.87 18.53 40.70
N LEU A 71 -1.13 17.41 40.75
CA LEU A 71 0.23 17.40 41.33
C LEU A 71 1.26 18.09 40.43
N VAL A 72 1.02 18.18 39.11
CA VAL A 72 1.96 18.73 38.12
C VAL A 72 1.49 20.08 37.59
N TYR A 73 0.17 20.32 37.55
CA TYR A 73 -0.45 21.60 37.20
C TYR A 73 -1.55 21.93 38.22
N PRO A 74 -1.22 22.61 39.33
CA PRO A 74 -2.18 22.93 40.39
C PRO A 74 -3.34 23.83 39.93
N GLU A 75 -3.20 24.52 38.80
CA GLU A 75 -4.23 25.35 38.16
C GLU A 75 -5.48 24.54 37.71
N LEU A 76 -5.37 23.21 37.56
CA LEU A 76 -6.52 22.34 37.24
C LEU A 76 -7.15 21.67 38.47
N ALA A 77 -6.55 21.86 39.65
CA ALA A 77 -7.00 21.25 40.92
C ALA A 77 -8.34 21.83 41.45
N GLY A 78 -8.86 22.88 40.82
CA GLY A 78 -9.97 23.68 41.31
C GLY A 78 -11.34 23.39 40.68
N GLY A 79 -11.50 22.30 39.92
CA GLY A 79 -12.73 21.97 39.18
C GLY A 79 -13.99 21.70 40.03
N LYS A 80 -13.96 21.90 41.36
CA LYS A 80 -15.16 21.87 42.21
C LYS A 80 -15.49 23.27 42.70
N ARG A 81 -16.36 23.92 41.92
CA ARG A 81 -17.16 25.11 42.21
C ARG A 81 -17.47 25.23 43.71
N LYS A 82 -16.81 26.16 44.39
CA LYS A 82 -17.30 26.76 45.64
C LYS A 82 -17.27 28.28 45.47
N GLU A 83 -18.46 28.82 45.25
CA GLU A 83 -18.74 30.24 45.27
C GLU A 83 -18.34 30.82 46.63
N LYS A 84 -17.34 31.70 46.64
CA LYS A 84 -17.27 32.79 47.62
C LYS A 84 -16.84 34.05 46.89
N GLU A 85 -17.75 35.01 46.91
CA GLU A 85 -17.61 36.35 46.36
C GLU A 85 -16.35 37.02 46.94
N ALA A 86 -15.44 37.43 46.04
CA ALA A 86 -14.37 38.36 46.34
C ALA A 86 -14.54 39.57 45.40
N SER A 87 -14.56 40.75 46.00
CA SER A 87 -14.88 42.01 45.35
C SER A 87 -13.94 42.33 44.16
N PRO A 88 -14.44 42.91 43.04
CA PRO A 88 -13.68 43.06 41.78
C PRO A 88 -12.39 43.90 41.88
N LYS A 89 -12.32 44.82 42.86
CA LYS A 89 -11.19 45.76 43.02
C LYS A 89 -9.90 45.10 43.51
N ASP A 90 -10.00 44.01 44.25
CA ASP A 90 -8.82 43.32 44.79
C ASP A 90 -8.21 42.39 43.72
N ALA A 91 -9.03 41.83 42.82
CA ALA A 91 -8.57 40.97 41.73
C ALA A 91 -7.77 41.75 40.67
N GLU A 92 -8.25 42.92 40.23
CA GLU A 92 -7.52 43.76 39.26
C GLU A 92 -6.22 44.32 39.84
N SER A 93 -6.23 44.74 41.12
CA SER A 93 -5.02 45.25 41.77
C SER A 93 -3.96 44.16 41.96
N LEU A 94 -4.37 42.93 42.28
CA LEU A 94 -3.48 41.78 42.38
C LEU A 94 -2.98 41.31 41.02
N LEU A 95 -3.82 41.34 39.98
CA LEU A 95 -3.43 40.98 38.61
C LEU A 95 -2.43 41.99 38.03
N SER A 96 -2.68 43.29 38.13
CA SER A 96 -1.74 44.32 37.65
C SER A 96 -0.41 44.28 38.41
N LYS A 97 -0.44 44.11 39.75
CA LYS A 97 0.80 43.96 40.52
C LYS A 97 1.56 42.69 40.16
N LYS A 98 0.87 41.59 39.90
CA LYS A 98 1.50 40.32 39.53
C LYS A 98 1.98 40.30 38.08
N LEU A 99 1.33 41.05 37.18
CA LEU A 99 1.82 41.30 35.82
C LEU A 99 3.08 42.19 35.85
N ASP A 100 3.07 43.27 36.63
CA ASP A 100 4.22 44.15 36.84
C ASP A 100 5.38 43.42 37.53
N GLU A 101 5.11 42.56 38.52
CA GLU A 101 6.11 41.69 39.13
C GLU A 101 6.65 40.66 38.13
N MET A 102 5.82 40.03 37.29
CA MET A 102 6.31 39.11 36.26
C MET A 102 7.13 39.83 35.16
N LEU A 103 6.70 41.02 34.73
CA LEU A 103 7.46 41.82 33.76
C LEU A 103 8.81 42.28 34.32
N LYS A 104 8.86 42.56 35.62
CA LYS A 104 10.06 43.02 36.34
C LYS A 104 11.00 41.87 36.74
N ASP A 105 10.47 40.72 37.16
CA ASP A 105 11.25 39.54 37.55
C ASP A 105 11.80 38.76 36.35
N ALA A 106 11.08 38.73 35.23
CA ALA A 106 11.53 38.03 34.03
C ALA A 106 12.58 38.81 33.23
N LYS A 107 12.96 40.04 33.66
CA LYS A 107 13.83 40.95 32.89
C LYS A 107 13.46 40.92 31.41
N ILE A 108 12.19 41.19 31.10
CA ILE A 108 11.79 41.39 29.71
C ILE A 108 12.28 42.77 29.30
N ASP A 109 13.59 42.82 29.10
CA ASP A 109 14.30 43.97 28.59
C ASP A 109 13.76 44.23 27.18
N GLY A 110 13.66 45.50 26.76
CA GLY A 110 13.24 45.82 25.39
C GLY A 110 14.09 45.10 24.31
N GLU A 111 15.31 44.72 24.67
CA GLU A 111 16.24 43.90 23.91
C GLU A 111 15.76 42.45 23.70
N LEU A 112 15.16 41.81 24.71
CA LEU A 112 14.58 40.47 24.60
C LEU A 112 13.34 40.47 23.70
N MET A 113 12.49 41.49 23.82
CA MET A 113 11.34 41.66 22.92
C MET A 113 11.77 41.95 21.49
N ALA A 114 12.81 42.77 21.29
CA ALA A 114 13.40 43.01 19.97
C ALA A 114 13.99 41.72 19.38
N SER A 115 14.74 40.94 20.17
CA SER A 115 15.34 39.68 19.73
C SER A 115 14.31 38.61 19.37
N LEU A 116 13.17 38.58 20.07
CA LEU A 116 12.04 37.71 19.74
C LEU A 116 11.38 38.15 18.43
N GLY A 117 11.18 39.46 18.24
CA GLY A 117 10.69 40.03 16.99
C GLY A 117 11.60 39.69 15.81
N ASP A 118 12.90 39.83 15.98
CA ASP A 118 13.91 39.45 14.97
C ASP A 118 13.90 37.94 14.73
N SER A 119 13.75 37.11 15.76
CA SER A 119 13.66 35.65 15.63
C SER A 119 12.42 35.21 14.86
N ILE A 120 11.26 35.83 15.12
CA ILE A 120 10.01 35.56 14.40
C ILE A 120 10.12 36.01 12.94
N LYS A 121 10.73 37.17 12.68
CA LYS A 121 10.95 37.69 11.34
C LYS A 121 11.94 36.84 10.54
N ASN A 122 13.00 36.35 11.19
CA ASN A 122 13.96 35.43 10.59
C ASN A 122 13.31 34.07 10.29
N PHE A 123 12.47 33.56 11.19
CA PHE A 123 11.70 32.34 10.97
C PHE A 123 10.71 32.48 9.81
N GLU A 124 9.99 33.59 9.72
CA GLU A 124 9.12 33.90 8.59
C GLU A 124 9.89 33.89 7.26
N GLY A 125 11.09 34.50 7.24
CA GLY A 125 11.99 34.46 6.09
C GLY A 125 12.44 33.05 5.72
N ALA A 126 12.82 32.22 6.69
CA ALA A 126 13.21 30.83 6.47
C ALA A 126 12.02 29.98 5.97
N ALA A 127 10.83 30.15 6.54
CA ALA A 127 9.61 29.45 6.13
C ALA A 127 9.18 29.83 4.71
N LYS A 128 9.29 31.11 4.32
CA LYS A 128 9.02 31.58 2.95
C LYS A 128 9.99 30.97 1.93
N ASN A 129 11.26 30.79 2.30
CA ASN A 129 12.26 30.12 1.45
C ASN A 129 12.04 28.59 1.37
N LEU A 130 11.31 27.99 2.31
CA LEU A 130 11.00 26.57 2.29
C LEU A 130 9.94 26.21 1.22
N SER A 131 8.96 27.10 0.98
CA SER A 131 7.89 26.88 0.00
C SER A 131 8.40 26.52 -1.41
N PRO A 132 9.28 27.33 -2.05
CA PRO A 132 9.83 26.97 -3.36
C PRO A 132 10.74 25.74 -3.34
N THR A 133 11.30 25.39 -2.18
CA THR A 133 12.13 24.19 -2.00
C THR A 133 11.27 22.92 -2.04
N VAL A 134 10.08 22.95 -1.42
CA VAL A 134 9.12 21.83 -1.45
C VAL A 134 8.61 21.59 -2.87
N ASP A 135 8.29 22.65 -3.61
CA ASP A 135 7.87 22.53 -5.02
C ASP A 135 9.00 21.97 -5.89
N SER A 136 10.24 22.40 -5.65
CA SER A 136 11.42 21.90 -6.36
C SER A 136 11.68 20.41 -6.05
N ILE A 137 11.54 19.98 -4.80
CA ILE A 137 11.68 18.57 -4.40
C ILE A 137 10.61 17.70 -5.09
N ASN A 138 9.37 18.18 -5.15
CA ASN A 138 8.29 17.48 -5.86
C ASN A 138 8.58 17.40 -7.37
N ALA A 139 9.09 18.48 -7.98
CA ALA A 139 9.48 18.48 -9.39
C ALA A 139 10.63 17.51 -9.67
N THR A 140 11.65 17.43 -8.82
CA THR A 140 12.75 16.46 -8.95
C THR A 140 12.25 15.02 -8.80
N LYS A 141 11.37 14.77 -7.82
CA LYS A 141 10.76 13.45 -7.63
C LYS A 141 9.97 13.04 -8.88
N LYS A 142 9.11 13.91 -9.38
CA LYS A 142 8.31 13.67 -10.58
C LYS A 142 9.19 13.45 -11.81
N TYR A 143 10.27 14.23 -11.96
CA TYR A 143 11.24 14.03 -13.03
C TYR A 143 11.89 12.64 -12.96
N GLY A 144 12.25 12.16 -11.77
CA GLY A 144 12.76 10.80 -11.57
C GLY A 144 11.74 9.73 -11.93
N GLU A 145 10.48 9.91 -11.56
CA GLU A 145 9.37 9.01 -11.93
C GLU A 145 9.17 8.97 -13.45
N GLU A 146 9.13 10.13 -14.13
CA GLU A 146 8.99 10.22 -15.59
C GLU A 146 10.19 9.61 -16.32
N LEU A 147 11.42 9.79 -15.83
CA LEU A 147 12.60 9.13 -16.38
C LEU A 147 12.53 7.61 -16.24
N SER A 148 12.06 7.11 -15.08
CA SER A 148 11.87 5.68 -14.86
C SER A 148 10.81 5.10 -15.79
N LEU A 149 9.71 5.83 -16.01
CA LEU A 149 8.66 5.45 -16.95
C LEU A 149 9.20 5.42 -18.39
N ALA A 150 9.94 6.45 -18.79
CA ALA A 150 10.56 6.54 -20.12
C ALA A 150 11.56 5.40 -20.35
N ALA A 151 12.36 5.03 -19.34
CA ALA A 151 13.28 3.89 -19.42
C ALA A 151 12.52 2.58 -19.66
N ALA A 152 11.42 2.34 -18.93
CA ALA A 152 10.57 1.16 -19.12
C ALA A 152 9.93 1.12 -20.51
N GLN A 153 9.48 2.27 -21.03
CA GLN A 153 8.95 2.38 -22.40
C GLN A 153 10.02 2.12 -23.46
N MET A 154 11.25 2.61 -23.28
CA MET A 154 12.36 2.31 -24.18
C MET A 154 12.74 0.83 -24.17
N GLU A 155 12.72 0.18 -23.00
CA GLU A 155 12.93 -1.26 -22.90
C GLU A 155 11.84 -2.03 -23.66
N SER A 156 10.57 -1.65 -23.49
CA SER A 156 9.46 -2.22 -24.24
C SER A 156 9.63 -2.03 -25.76
N LEU A 157 10.09 -0.86 -26.20
CA LEU A 157 10.39 -0.59 -27.61
C LEU A 157 11.52 -1.50 -28.12
N ASN A 158 12.59 -1.67 -27.36
CA ASN A 158 13.69 -2.56 -27.74
C ASN A 158 13.22 -4.01 -27.87
N ASN A 159 12.38 -4.47 -26.94
CA ASN A 159 11.78 -5.79 -26.98
C ASN A 159 10.85 -5.96 -28.19
N LEU A 160 10.02 -4.96 -28.51
CA LEU A 160 9.19 -4.97 -29.71
C LEU A 160 10.04 -5.06 -30.99
N TYR A 161 11.15 -4.33 -31.07
CA TYR A 161 12.08 -4.46 -32.21
C TYR A 161 12.70 -5.85 -32.31
N LYS A 162 13.06 -6.49 -31.19
CA LYS A 162 13.54 -7.88 -31.19
C LYS A 162 12.47 -8.85 -31.70
N VAL A 163 11.26 -8.76 -31.17
CA VAL A 163 10.13 -9.60 -31.60
C VAL A 163 9.82 -9.39 -33.08
N GLN A 164 9.85 -8.15 -33.57
CA GLN A 164 9.65 -7.85 -34.98
C GLN A 164 10.74 -8.46 -35.86
N LEU A 165 12.02 -8.34 -35.48
CA LEU A 165 13.12 -8.96 -36.22
C LEU A 165 13.01 -10.48 -36.23
N GLU A 166 12.67 -11.09 -35.09
CA GLU A 166 12.45 -12.54 -35.00
C GLU A 166 11.28 -12.98 -35.88
N SER A 167 10.18 -12.24 -35.87
CA SER A 167 9.02 -12.49 -36.73
C SER A 167 9.36 -12.40 -38.21
N VAL A 168 10.14 -11.39 -38.63
CA VAL A 168 10.61 -11.25 -40.02
C VAL A 168 11.51 -12.42 -40.42
N ASN A 169 12.44 -12.83 -39.56
CA ASN A 169 13.30 -13.99 -39.82
C ASN A 169 12.47 -15.28 -39.92
N ARG A 170 11.50 -15.47 -39.03
CA ARG A 170 10.59 -16.61 -39.07
C ARG A 170 9.73 -16.62 -40.33
N GLN A 171 9.23 -15.47 -40.76
CA GLN A 171 8.45 -15.34 -41.98
C GLN A 171 9.29 -15.64 -43.23
N ALA A 172 10.56 -15.23 -43.25
CA ALA A 172 11.49 -15.57 -44.32
C ALA A 172 11.72 -17.09 -44.40
N SER A 173 11.95 -17.75 -43.25
CA SER A 173 12.08 -19.21 -43.17
C SER A 173 10.81 -19.92 -43.67
N ILE A 174 9.62 -19.47 -43.25
CA ILE A 174 8.34 -20.02 -43.71
C ILE A 174 8.18 -19.88 -45.23
N ASN A 175 8.58 -18.74 -45.80
CA ASN A 175 8.51 -18.53 -47.24
C ASN A 175 9.46 -19.47 -47.99
N GLU A 176 10.67 -19.68 -47.48
CA GLU A 176 11.65 -20.61 -48.06
C GLU A 176 11.14 -22.06 -48.02
N GLU A 177 10.64 -22.51 -46.86
CA GLU A 177 10.01 -23.82 -46.70
C GLU A 177 8.78 -24.00 -47.61
N ALA A 178 7.97 -22.96 -47.78
CA ALA A 178 6.80 -23.00 -48.65
C ALA A 178 7.19 -23.16 -50.13
N ILE A 179 8.25 -22.47 -50.57
CA ILE A 179 8.79 -22.60 -51.94
C ILE A 179 9.34 -24.01 -52.14
N GLU A 180 10.09 -24.54 -51.18
CA GLU A 180 10.64 -25.90 -51.25
C GLU A 180 9.52 -26.95 -51.31
N ASN A 181 8.51 -26.83 -50.45
CA ASN A 181 7.35 -27.73 -50.43
C ASN A 181 6.55 -27.66 -51.73
N ALA A 182 6.38 -26.47 -52.31
CA ALA A 182 5.72 -26.31 -53.61
C ALA A 182 6.52 -27.00 -54.73
N SER A 183 7.85 -26.95 -54.69
CA SER A 183 8.72 -27.67 -55.62
C SER A 183 8.56 -29.18 -55.49
N LYS A 184 8.63 -29.71 -54.25
CA LYS A 184 8.41 -31.14 -53.97
C LYS A 184 7.03 -31.62 -54.40
N LEU A 185 5.99 -30.82 -54.14
CA LEU A 185 4.62 -31.12 -54.57
C LEU A 185 4.53 -31.18 -56.10
N LYS A 186 5.17 -30.25 -56.81
CA LYS A 186 5.25 -30.26 -58.28
C LYS A 186 5.90 -31.54 -58.80
N GLU A 187 7.02 -31.96 -58.21
CA GLU A 187 7.70 -33.22 -58.58
C GLU A 187 6.80 -34.45 -58.34
N GLN A 188 6.13 -34.51 -57.19
CA GLN A 188 5.18 -35.58 -56.88
C GLN A 188 4.00 -35.61 -57.85
N MET A 189 3.46 -34.44 -58.21
CA MET A 189 2.38 -34.33 -59.20
C MET A 189 2.83 -34.77 -60.60
N GLN A 190 4.05 -34.43 -61.01
CA GLN A 190 4.62 -34.89 -62.28
C GLN A 190 4.79 -36.41 -62.30
N SER A 191 5.30 -36.98 -61.21
CA SER A 191 5.42 -38.43 -61.04
C SER A 191 4.04 -39.11 -61.07
N LEU A 192 3.05 -38.56 -60.38
CA LEU A 192 1.68 -39.08 -60.38
C LEU A 192 1.07 -39.04 -61.80
N ALA A 193 1.24 -37.94 -62.53
CA ALA A 193 0.77 -37.80 -63.90
C ALA A 193 1.45 -38.81 -64.83
N SER A 194 2.77 -39.01 -64.68
CA SER A 194 3.52 -40.01 -65.44
C SER A 194 3.01 -41.42 -65.16
N ASN A 195 2.82 -41.78 -63.89
CA ASN A 195 2.30 -43.09 -63.49
C ASN A 195 0.88 -43.32 -64.04
N LEU A 196 -0.01 -42.33 -63.94
CA LEU A 196 -1.36 -42.41 -64.50
C LEU A 196 -1.34 -42.57 -66.03
N SER A 197 -0.44 -41.87 -66.72
CA SER A 197 -0.25 -42.01 -68.17
C SER A 197 0.21 -43.43 -68.53
N SER A 198 1.21 -43.96 -67.82
CA SER A 198 1.68 -45.34 -68.01
C SER A 198 0.57 -46.36 -67.75
N LEU A 199 -0.21 -46.18 -66.69
CA LEU A 199 -1.34 -47.05 -66.35
C LEU A 199 -2.38 -47.04 -67.48
N ASN A 200 -2.76 -45.85 -67.96
CA ASN A 200 -3.74 -45.68 -69.03
C ASN A 200 -3.23 -46.30 -70.36
N GLY A 201 -1.92 -46.22 -70.62
CA GLY A 201 -1.27 -46.90 -71.74
C GLY A 201 -1.37 -48.42 -71.68
N VAL A 202 -1.16 -49.02 -70.50
CA VAL A 202 -1.34 -50.47 -70.28
C VAL A 202 -2.80 -50.88 -70.43
N TYR A 203 -3.74 -50.11 -69.87
CA TYR A 203 -5.17 -50.36 -70.04
C TYR A 203 -5.62 -50.23 -71.50
N GLY A 204 -5.12 -49.23 -72.24
CA GLY A 204 -5.38 -49.09 -73.68
C GLY A 204 -4.81 -50.24 -74.49
N GLY A 205 -3.59 -50.69 -74.17
CA GLY A 205 -2.99 -51.89 -74.78
C GLY A 205 -3.80 -53.16 -74.50
N MET A 206 -4.31 -53.32 -73.27
CA MET A 206 -5.14 -54.45 -72.87
C MET A 206 -6.52 -54.43 -73.54
N LEU A 207 -7.16 -53.27 -73.67
CA LEU A 207 -8.43 -53.11 -74.38
C LEU A 207 -8.29 -53.41 -75.88
N THR A 208 -7.18 -52.98 -76.48
CA THR A 208 -6.85 -53.26 -77.90
C THR A 208 -6.59 -54.75 -78.10
N ALA A 209 -5.97 -55.42 -77.13
CA ALA A 209 -5.76 -56.87 -77.16
C ALA A 209 -7.06 -57.66 -76.94
N MET A 210 -8.01 -57.15 -76.15
CA MET A 210 -9.31 -57.79 -75.94
C MET A 210 -10.31 -57.57 -77.09
N THR A 211 -10.21 -56.47 -77.83
CA THR A 211 -11.11 -56.17 -78.97
C THR A 211 -10.64 -56.75 -80.31
N ARG A 212 -9.44 -57.35 -80.36
CA ARG A 212 -8.83 -57.91 -81.58
C ARG A 212 -8.99 -59.44 -81.71
N ASN A 213 -10.04 -60.00 -81.12
CA ASN A 213 -10.55 -61.35 -81.37
C ASN A 213 -12.00 -61.26 -81.87
#